data_AF-A0A8T5TUT5-F1
#
_entry.id   AF-A0A8T5TUT5-F1
#
_cell.length_a   1.000
_cell.length_b   1.000
_cell.length_c   1.000
_cell.angle_alpha   90.00
_cell.angle_beta   90.00
_cell.angle_gamma   90.00
#
_symmetry.space_group_name_H-M   'P 1'
#
loop_
_entity.id
_entity.type
_entity.pdbx_description
1 polymer ?
#
loop_
_entity_poly.entity_id
_entity_poly.type
_entity_poly.pdbx_seq_one_letter_code
_entity_poly.pdbx_strand_id
1 'polypeptide(L)' 'KLMSQNHKLLQDITVSGEINDRLVDIALNHGALGAKMTGTGRGGLVIALAENEEVQNNIANAIEKEGYDAWKTMIG' A
#
# COMPACT_ATOMS: atom_id res chain seq x y z
N LYS A 1 2.31 0.81 11.42
CA LYS A 1 2.97 2.06 11.87
C LYS A 1 4.35 2.30 11.23
N LEU A 2 5.33 1.38 11.36
CA LEU A 2 6.68 1.58 10.79
C LEU A 2 6.71 1.60 9.25
N MET A 3 5.89 0.79 8.57
CA MET A 3 5.81 0.82 7.09
C MET A 3 5.41 2.19 6.56
N SER A 4 4.39 2.82 7.16
CA SER A 4 3.93 4.15 6.74
C SER A 4 4.95 5.25 7.06
N GLN A 5 5.71 5.13 8.15
CA GLN A 5 6.83 6.04 8.43
C GLN A 5 7.96 5.87 7.40
N ASN A 6 8.29 4.62 7.04
CA ASN A 6 9.26 4.34 5.99
C ASN A 6 8.77 4.92 4.64
N HIS A 7 7.48 4.84 4.33
CA HIS A 7 6.96 5.46 3.11
C HIS A 7 7.18 6.99 3.08
N LYS A 8 7.00 7.69 4.20
CA LYS A 8 7.33 9.12 4.32
C LYS A 8 8.80 9.40 4.02
N LEU A 9 9.71 8.59 4.55
CA LEU A 9 11.14 8.70 4.25
C LEU A 9 11.43 8.47 2.75
N LEU A 10 10.68 7.58 2.10
CA LEU A 10 10.79 7.34 0.65
C LEU A 10 10.26 8.53 -0.18
N GLN A 11 9.22 9.20 0.30
CA GLN A 11 8.76 10.48 -0.27
C GLN A 11 9.84 11.56 -0.12
N ASP A 12 10.45 11.67 1.05
CA ASP A 12 11.48 12.68 1.35
C ASP A 12 12.72 12.54 0.46
N ILE A 13 13.13 11.30 0.15
CA ILE A 13 14.24 11.05 -0.81
C ILE A 13 13.78 11.05 -2.27
N THR A 14 12.55 11.48 -2.56
CA THR A 14 11.97 11.68 -3.90
C THR A 14 11.87 10.43 -4.76
N VAL A 15 11.88 9.25 -4.16
CA VAL A 15 11.76 7.98 -4.90
C VAL A 15 10.32 7.51 -5.02
N SER A 16 9.37 8.07 -4.27
CA SER A 16 7.95 7.78 -4.47
C SER A 16 7.36 8.52 -5.68
N GLY A 17 6.33 7.93 -6.29
CA GLY A 17 5.53 8.57 -7.33
C GLY A 17 4.08 8.74 -6.88
N GLU A 18 3.34 9.63 -7.55
CA GLU A 18 1.95 9.96 -7.22
C GLU A 18 1.04 8.72 -7.10
N ILE A 19 1.22 7.74 -7.99
CA ILE A 19 0.45 6.48 -7.95
C ILE A 19 0.76 5.68 -6.69
N ASN A 20 2.03 5.62 -6.26
CA ASN A 20 2.40 4.90 -5.05
C ASN A 20 1.79 5.54 -3.81
N ASP A 21 1.84 6.87 -3.74
CA ASP A 21 1.32 7.65 -2.62
C ASP A 21 -0.21 7.48 -2.51
N ARG A 22 -0.91 7.58 -3.66
CA ARG A 22 -2.36 7.31 -3.73
C ARG A 22 -2.72 5.89 -3.27
N LEU A 23 -1.99 4.88 -3.74
CA LEU A 23 -2.25 3.49 -3.35
C LEU A 23 -1.96 3.23 -1.87
N VAL A 24 -0.94 3.87 -1.30
CA VAL A 24 -0.68 3.81 0.14
C VAL A 24 -1.81 4.45 0.93
N ASP A 25 -2.30 5.62 0.51
CA ASP A 25 -3.41 6.31 1.17
C ASP A 25 -4.70 5.48 1.11
N ILE A 26 -5.03 4.89 -0.05
CA ILE A 26 -6.18 3.98 -0.18
C ILE A 26 -6.05 2.82 0.81
N ALA A 27 -4.90 2.16 0.88
CA ALA A 27 -4.70 1.04 1.78
C ALA A 27 -4.85 1.42 3.26
N LEU A 28 -4.28 2.56 3.67
CA LEU A 28 -4.38 3.06 5.04
C LEU A 28 -5.82 3.45 5.41
N ASN A 29 -6.54 4.10 4.51
CA ASN A 29 -7.94 4.48 4.72
C ASN A 29 -8.89 3.27 4.79
N HIS A 30 -8.48 2.11 4.29
CA HIS A 30 -9.26 0.86 4.31
C HIS A 30 -8.77 -0.14 5.37
N GLY A 31 -7.96 0.31 6.33
CA GLY A 31 -7.65 -0.45 7.55
C GLY A 31 -6.29 -1.15 7.57
N ALA A 32 -5.40 -0.88 6.61
CA ALA A 32 -4.04 -1.43 6.67
C ALA A 32 -3.31 -1.00 7.95
N LEU A 33 -2.67 -1.94 8.63
CA LEU A 33 -1.77 -1.68 9.77
C LEU A 33 -0.55 -0.82 9.35
N GLY A 34 -0.19 -0.90 8.08
CA GLY A 34 0.78 -0.04 7.43
C GLY A 34 0.92 -0.39 5.95
N ALA A 35 1.30 0.60 5.15
CA ALA A 35 1.55 0.41 3.73
C ALA A 35 2.75 1.23 3.29
N LYS A 36 3.44 0.77 2.25
CA LYS A 36 4.52 1.52 1.59
C LYS A 36 4.68 1.07 0.15
N MET A 37 5.21 1.95 -0.69
CA MET A 37 5.75 1.57 -1.99
C MET A 37 6.80 0.45 -1.88
N THR A 38 6.98 -0.33 -2.93
CA THR A 38 7.98 -1.41 -3.01
C THR A 38 8.77 -1.32 -4.31
N GLY A 39 9.99 -1.86 -4.34
CA GLY A 39 10.92 -1.74 -5.47
C GLY A 39 11.65 -0.39 -5.50
N THR A 40 12.08 0.02 -6.70
CA THR A 40 12.91 1.22 -6.94
C THR A 40 12.14 2.52 -7.06
N GLY A 41 10.80 2.46 -6.94
CA GLY A 41 9.94 3.63 -6.85
C GLY A 41 9.51 4.32 -8.13
N ARG A 42 9.91 3.78 -9.27
CA ARG A 42 9.53 4.29 -10.60
C ARG A 42 8.28 3.61 -11.17
N GLY A 43 7.40 3.06 -10.31
CA GLY A 43 6.14 2.46 -10.73
C GLY A 43 5.36 1.69 -9.67
N GLY A 44 4.08 2.06 -9.52
CA GLY A 44 2.87 1.23 -9.42
C GLY A 44 2.68 0.19 -8.29
N LEU A 45 3.74 -0.22 -7.58
CA LEU A 45 3.65 -1.31 -6.61
C LEU A 45 3.68 -0.79 -5.17
N VAL A 46 2.72 -1.23 -4.39
CA VAL A 46 2.58 -0.97 -2.95
C VAL A 46 2.39 -2.31 -2.23
N ILE A 47 2.96 -2.40 -1.04
CA ILE A 47 2.68 -3.49 -0.10
C ILE A 47 1.92 -2.92 1.08
N ALA A 48 0.79 -3.53 1.40
CA ALA A 48 -0.05 -3.19 2.55
C ALA A 48 -0.16 -4.39 3.47
N LEU A 49 0.01 -4.15 4.77
CA LEU A 49 -0.13 -5.17 5.81
C LEU A 49 -1.54 -5.09 6.40
N ALA A 50 -2.31 -6.16 6.22
CA ALA A 50 -3.62 -6.34 6.83
C ALA A 50 -3.50 -7.17 8.11
N GLU A 51 -4.37 -6.92 9.09
CA GLU A 51 -4.42 -7.71 10.34
C GLU A 51 -5.05 -9.09 10.13
N ASN A 52 -6.01 -9.19 9.22
CA ASN A 52 -6.77 -10.40 8.94
C ASN A 52 -7.32 -10.37 7.50
N GLU A 53 -7.97 -11.47 7.10
CA GLU A 53 -8.51 -11.63 5.75
C GLU A 53 -9.63 -10.62 5.42
N GLU A 54 -10.45 -10.22 6.40
CA GLU A 54 -11.50 -9.23 6.19
C GLU A 54 -10.91 -7.87 5.80
N VAL A 55 -9.91 -7.39 6.57
CA VAL A 55 -9.19 -6.16 6.26
C VAL A 55 -8.45 -6.28 4.93
N GLN A 56 -7.86 -7.44 4.64
CA GLN A 56 -7.18 -7.70 3.37
C GLN A 56 -8.14 -7.58 2.18
N ASN A 57 -9.35 -8.13 2.29
CA ASN A 57 -10.41 -8.01 1.29
C ASN A 57 -10.87 -6.57 1.11
N ASN A 58 -11.03 -5.83 2.21
CA ASN A 58 -11.43 -4.42 2.15
C ASN A 58 -10.40 -3.58 1.38
N ILE A 59 -9.11 -3.75 1.68
CA ILE A 59 -8.02 -3.06 0.98
C ILE A 59 -7.99 -3.44 -0.50
N ALA A 60 -8.03 -4.73 -0.83
CA ALA A 60 -7.98 -5.20 -2.22
C ALA A 60 -9.16 -4.65 -3.04
N ASN A 61 -10.38 -4.75 -2.52
CA ASN A 61 -11.58 -4.22 -3.18
C ASN A 61 -11.51 -2.70 -3.41
N ALA A 62 -10.92 -1.95 -2.47
CA ALA A 62 -10.75 -0.51 -2.62
C ALA A 62 -9.75 -0.15 -3.72
N ILE A 63 -8.64 -0.88 -3.80
CA ILE A 63 -7.63 -0.72 -4.85
C ILE A 63 -8.22 -1.07 -6.23
N GLU A 64 -8.94 -2.19 -6.32
CA GLU A 64 -9.57 -2.66 -7.57
C GLU A 64 -10.66 -1.71 -8.08
N LYS A 65 -11.45 -1.11 -7.17
CA LYS A 65 -12.45 -0.07 -7.52
C LYS A 65 -11.84 1.17 -8.16
N GLU A 66 -10.60 1.49 -7.80
CA GLU A 66 -9.83 2.61 -8.35
C GLU A 66 -9.12 2.25 -9.68
N GLY A 67 -9.30 1.00 -10.16
CA GLY A 67 -8.79 0.53 -11.44
C GLY A 67 -7.38 -0.07 -11.41
N TYR A 68 -6.89 -0.45 -10.22
CA TYR A 68 -5.58 -1.07 -10.04
C TYR A 68 -5.70 -2.55 -9.66
N ASP A 69 -4.69 -3.35 -10.00
CA ASP A 69 -4.67 -4.77 -9.60
C ASP A 69 -4.26 -4.95 -8.13
N ALA A 70 -4.87 -5.92 -7.45
CA ALA A 70 -4.52 -6.31 -6.09
C ALA A 70 -4.22 -7.82 -5.99
N TRP A 71 -3.04 -8.18 -5.47
CA TRP A 71 -2.71 -9.56 -5.10
C TRP A 71 -2.68 -9.72 -3.59
N LYS A 72 -3.43 -10.72 -3.12
CA LYS A 72 -3.52 -11.08 -1.70
C LYS A 72 -2.60 -12.28 -1.41
N THR A 73 -1.91 -12.24 -0.27
CA THR A 73 -1.10 -13.34 0.22
C THR A 73 -1.04 -13.31 1.76
N MET A 74 -0.63 -14.42 2.37
CA MET A 74 -0.46 -14.55 3.82
C MET A 74 0.97 -14.97 4.13
N ILE A 75 1.48 -14.54 5.28
CA ILE A 75 2.81 -14.93 5.78
C ILE A 75 2.58 -15.80 7.01
N GLY A 76 3.11 -17.02 6.97
CA GLY A 76 2.86 -18.07 7.98
C GLY A 76 1.90 -19.13 7.46
#